data_AF-W7PR79-F1
#
_entry.id   AF-W7PR79-F1
#
_cell.length_a   1.000
_cell.length_b   1.000
_cell.length_c   1.000
_cell.angle_alpha   90.00
_cell.angle_beta   90.00
_cell.angle_gamma   90.00
#
_symmetry.space_group_name_H-M   'P 1'
#
loop_
_entity.id
_entity.type
_entity.pdbx_description
1 polymer ?
#
loop_
_entity_poly.entity_id
_entity_poly.type
_entity_poly.pdbx_seq_one_letter_code
_entity_poly.pdbx_strand_id
1 'polypeptide(L)' 'MSRTVNKPRALVYSCSGCSDVAQLANDVALALDHSKVAEMSCIAGVGGGVPGW' A
#
# COMPACT_ATOMS: atom_id res chain seq x y z
N MET A 1 -19.76 26.54 -7.03
CA MET A 1 -19.85 25.55 -5.93
C MET A 1 -19.63 24.17 -6.52
N SER A 2 -18.47 23.56 -6.30
CA SER A 2 -18.25 22.13 -6.58
C SER A 2 -17.56 21.54 -5.36
N ARG A 3 -18.26 20.68 -4.63
CA ARG A 3 -17.71 19.96 -3.48
C ARG A 3 -16.77 18.90 -4.03
N THR A 4 -15.46 19.14 -4.00
CA THR A 4 -14.46 18.10 -4.18
C THR A 4 -14.56 17.16 -2.97
N VAL A 5 -15.12 15.97 -3.17
CA VAL A 5 -14.99 14.87 -2.20
C VAL A 5 -13.50 14.56 -2.10
N ASN A 6 -12.89 14.82 -0.94
CA ASN A 6 -11.55 14.38 -0.62
C ASN A 6 -11.60 12.85 -0.53
N LYS A 7 -11.37 12.16 -1.66
CA LYS A 7 -11.35 10.71 -1.68
C LYS A 7 -10.08 10.25 -0.97
N PRO A 8 -10.18 9.29 -0.02
CA PRO A 8 -8.99 8.69 0.56
C PRO A 8 -8.13 8.09 -0.56
N ARG A 9 -6.80 8.15 -0.38
CA ARG A 9 -5.87 7.55 -1.33
C ARG A 9 -6.12 6.04 -1.38
N ALA A 10 -5.84 5.43 -2.53
CA ALA A 10 -5.90 3.99 -2.64
C ALA A 10 -4.90 3.35 -1.66
N LEU A 11 -5.33 2.31 -0.95
CA LEU A 11 -4.47 1.53 -0.08
C LEU A 11 -3.94 0.32 -0.84
N VAL A 12 -2.62 0.19 -0.90
CA VAL A 12 -1.90 -0.90 -1.55
C VAL A 12 -1.35 -1.83 -0.48
N TYR A 13 -1.72 -3.11 -0.55
CA TYR A 13 -1.10 -4.14 0.26
C TYR A 13 0.01 -4.83 -0.53
N SER A 14 1.23 -4.80 -0.03
CA SER A 14 2.34 -5.57 -0.60
C SER A 14 3.07 -6.39 0.46
N CYS A 15 3.74 -7.45 0.02
CA CYS A 15 4.81 -8.10 0.78
C CYS A 15 6.03 -8.18 -0.13
N SER A 16 7.22 -8.09 0.47
CA SER A 16 8.49 -8.20 -0.26
C SER A 16 8.65 -9.56 -0.96
N GLY A 17 8.07 -10.63 -0.41
CA GLY A 17 8.09 -11.97 -1.03
C GLY A 17 9.49 -12.52 -1.36
N CYS A 18 9.55 -13.72 -1.94
CA CYS A 18 10.82 -14.39 -2.26
C CYS A 18 11.19 -14.36 -3.75
N SER A 19 10.30 -13.94 -4.64
CA SER A 19 10.56 -13.90 -6.09
C SER A 19 10.91 -12.50 -6.57
N ASP A 20 11.62 -12.41 -7.69
CA ASP A 20 12.00 -11.12 -8.30
C ASP A 20 10.77 -10.26 -8.63
N VAL A 21 9.67 -10.90 -9.06
CA VAL A 21 8.41 -10.20 -9.35
C VAL A 21 7.78 -9.64 -8.07
N ALA A 22 7.89 -10.35 -6.94
CA ALA A 22 7.37 -9.87 -5.67
C ALA A 22 8.17 -8.68 -5.14
N GLN A 23 9.50 -8.73 -5.26
CA GLN A 23 10.38 -7.63 -4.89
C GLN A 23 10.11 -6.38 -5.74
N LEU A 24 9.99 -6.55 -7.07
CA LEU A 24 9.61 -5.46 -7.96
C LEU A 24 8.24 -4.85 -7.59
N ALA A 25 7.24 -5.69 -7.32
CA ALA A 25 5.92 -5.21 -6.92
C ALA A 25 5.97 -4.41 -5.60
N ASN A 26 6.79 -4.85 -4.64
CA ASN A 26 7.03 -4.13 -3.40
C ASN A 26 7.70 -2.76 -3.64
N ASP A 27 8.72 -2.69 -4.49
CA ASP A 27 9.40 -1.43 -4.82
C ASP A 27 8.47 -0.41 -5.46
N VAL A 28 7.58 -0.86 -6.36
CA VAL A 28 6.54 -0.01 -6.94
C VAL A 28 5.57 0.50 -5.87
N ALA A 29 5.14 -0.36 -4.95
CA ALA A 29 4.24 0.04 -3.86
C ALA A 29 4.88 1.11 -2.95
N LEU A 30 6.16 0.94 -2.59
CA LEU A 30 6.91 1.94 -1.81
C LEU A 30 7.06 3.27 -2.56
N ALA A 31 7.34 3.23 -3.86
CA ALA A 31 7.43 4.45 -4.67
C ALA A 31 6.10 5.24 -4.71
N LEU A 32 4.98 4.53 -4.79
CA LEU A 32 3.63 5.14 -4.76
C LEU A 32 3.30 5.76 -3.40
N ASP A 33 3.71 5.12 -2.30
CA ASP A 33 3.56 5.63 -0.94
C ASP A 33 4.41 6.88 -0.69
N HIS A 34 5.70 6.81 -1.03
CA HIS A 34 6.64 7.93 -0.86
C HIS A 34 6.23 9.15 -1.71
N SER A 35 5.68 8.93 -2.90
CA SER A 35 5.15 9.99 -3.76
C SER A 35 3.77 10.50 -3.33
N LYS A 36 3.17 9.93 -2.28
CA LYS A 36 1.85 10.27 -1.73
C LYS A 36 0.72 10.08 -2.75
N VAL A 37 0.90 9.19 -3.72
CA VAL A 37 -0.11 8.83 -4.73
C VAL A 37 -1.04 7.74 -4.18
N ALA A 38 -0.49 6.84 -3.38
CA ALA A 38 -1.21 5.81 -2.64
C ALA A 38 -0.74 5.79 -1.18
N GLU A 39 -1.41 5.01 -0.34
CA GLU A 39 -0.89 4.56 0.95
C GLU A 39 -0.49 3.09 0.83
N MET A 40 0.56 2.66 1.51
CA MET A 40 1.02 1.27 1.49
C MET A 40 1.00 0.64 2.89
N SER A 41 0.60 -0.63 2.94
CA SER A 41 0.65 -1.46 4.14
C SER A 41 1.08 -2.89 3.83
N CYS A 42 1.62 -3.59 4.83
CA CYS A 42 2.08 -4.96 4.65
C CYS A 42 0.90 -5.94 4.69
N ILE A 43 0.75 -6.80 3.68
CA ILE A 43 -0.30 -7.85 3.69
C ILE A 43 -0.11 -8.86 4.84
N ALA A 44 1.12 -9.04 5.30
CA ALA A 44 1.42 -9.94 6.43
C ALA A 44 0.77 -9.46 7.74
N GLY A 45 0.59 -8.14 7.91
CA GLY A 45 -0.09 -7.57 9.09
C GLY A 45 -1.57 -7.97 9.17
N VAL A 46 -2.24 -8.06 8.01
CA VAL A 46 -3.66 -8.46 7.91
C VAL A 46 -3.84 -9.94 8.23
N GLY A 47 -3.01 -10.81 7.63
CA GLY A 47 -3.08 -12.26 7.87
C GLY A 47 -2.64 -12.67 9.28
N GLY A 48 -1.76 -11.87 9.90
CA GLY A 48 -1.25 -12.10 11.25
C GLY A 48 -2.15 -11.61 12.39
N GLY A 49 -3.27 -10.94 12.09
CA GLY A 49 -4.21 -10.44 13.09
C GLY A 49 -3.63 -9.34 13.98
N VAL A 50 -2.76 -8.48 13.44
CA VAL A 50 -2.09 -7.42 14.20
C VAL A 50 -3.12 -6.32 14.55
N PRO A 51 -3.35 -6.00 15.84
CA PRO A 51 -4.33 -4.98 16.23
C PRO A 51 -3.91 -3.58 15.77
N GLY A 52 -4.85 -2.79 15.24
CA GLY A 52 -4.63 -1.40 14.84
C GLY A 52 -4.20 -1.19 13.38
N TRP A 53 -4.38 -2.21 12.54
CA TRP A 53 -4.10 -2.22 11.10
C TRP A 53 -5.36 -2.57 10.30
#